data_AF-A0AAD4D0V2-F1
#
_entry.id   AF-A0AAD4D0V2-F1
#
_cell.length_a   1.000
_cell.length_b   1.000
_cell.length_c   1.000
_cell.angle_alpha   90.00
_cell.angle_beta   90.00
_cell.angle_gamma   90.00
#
_symmetry.space_group_name_H-M   'P 1'
#
loop_
_entity.id
_entity.type
_entity.pdbx_description
1 polymer ?
#
loop_
_entity_poly.entity_id
_entity_poly.type
_entity_poly.pdbx_seq_one_letter_code
_entity_poly.pdbx_strand_id
1 'polypeptide(L)'
;MTAPFDHSHSHATKESAAAAGGGGDDASKRGMTTVNFNFSDVCCGAHGLSILLTGIKDNKEHKVLFDTGPHSAIFLENAKRLEIEFEDIEVIVLSHWHIDHSGGMLAAVERCQQARLHQQQQESSPVVLDLHPDRPDERGACLTRPSPAGTTLEQPPTEYVAWGKEASFQALESAGGK
;
A
#
# COMPACT_ATOMS: atom_id res chain seq x y z
N MET A 1 12.52 28.54 4.96
CA MET A 1 13.68 27.93 5.65
C MET A 1 13.20 26.66 6.32
N THR A 2 13.23 25.55 5.59
CA THR A 2 12.83 24.22 6.06
C THR A 2 14.08 23.47 6.49
N ALA A 3 14.11 22.98 7.73
CA ALA A 3 15.23 22.22 8.28
C ALA A 3 15.43 20.89 7.51
N PRO A 4 16.66 20.36 7.43
CA PRO A 4 16.90 19.07 6.81
C PRO A 4 16.39 17.94 7.72
N PHE A 5 15.73 16.94 7.12
CA PHE A 5 15.27 15.74 7.81
C PHE A 5 16.47 14.78 7.98
N ASP A 6 16.71 14.35 9.21
CA ASP A 6 17.79 13.44 9.57
C ASP A 6 17.45 12.01 9.13
N HIS A 7 18.36 11.37 8.38
CA HIS A 7 18.31 9.97 8.00
C HIS A 7 19.05 9.11 9.04
N SER A 8 18.62 9.15 10.31
CA SER A 8 19.14 8.22 11.30
C SER A 8 18.43 6.88 11.15
N HIS A 9 19.13 5.94 10.51
CA HIS A 9 18.81 4.52 10.49
C HIS A 9 18.52 4.02 11.91
N SER A 10 17.28 3.56 12.18
CA SER A 10 16.97 2.84 13.41
C SER A 10 17.51 1.43 13.33
N HIS A 11 18.82 1.27 13.56
CA HIS A 11 19.35 -0.02 13.98
C HIS A 11 18.68 -0.39 15.30
N ALA A 12 17.93 -1.49 15.32
CA ALA A 12 17.49 -2.13 16.54
C ALA A 12 18.71 -2.46 17.40
N THR A 13 19.00 -1.63 18.40
CA THR A 13 20.05 -1.91 19.38
C THR A 13 19.58 -3.06 20.25
N LYS A 14 20.22 -4.23 20.11
CA LYS A 14 20.14 -5.31 21.09
C LYS A 14 20.77 -4.82 22.40
N GLU A 15 19.95 -4.33 23.33
CA GLU A 15 20.38 -4.22 24.72
C GLU A 15 20.44 -5.64 25.33
N SER A 16 21.64 -6.09 25.65
CA SER A 16 21.87 -7.32 26.41
C SER A 16 21.56 -7.09 27.88
N ALA A 17 20.45 -7.63 28.38
CA ALA A 17 20.21 -7.73 29.81
C ALA A 17 21.09 -8.83 30.40
N ALA A 18 22.04 -8.45 31.26
CA ALA A 18 22.82 -9.36 32.08
C ALA A 18 21.93 -9.95 33.19
N ALA A 19 21.96 -11.28 33.37
CA ALA A 19 21.31 -11.95 34.49
C ALA A 19 22.35 -12.65 35.38
N ALA A 20 22.45 -12.20 36.63
CA ALA A 20 23.13 -12.89 37.72
C ALA A 20 22.24 -14.01 38.29
N GLY A 21 22.85 -15.11 38.75
CA GLY A 21 22.19 -16.41 39.00
C GLY A 21 21.39 -16.57 40.31
N GLY A 22 20.82 -17.77 40.47
CA GLY A 22 20.24 -18.27 41.74
C GLY A 22 18.98 -19.16 41.57
N GLY A 23 19.11 -20.47 41.83
CA GLY A 23 18.02 -21.47 41.75
C GLY A 23 16.96 -21.38 42.85
N GLY A 24 15.78 -21.97 42.59
CA GLY A 24 14.66 -22.13 43.54
C GLY A 24 13.30 -21.89 42.88
N ASP A 25 12.45 -22.90 42.70
CA ASP A 25 11.16 -22.76 42.02
C ASP A 25 10.18 -21.91 42.85
N ASP A 26 9.95 -20.67 42.39
CA ASP A 26 9.01 -19.71 42.97
C ASP A 26 8.14 -19.15 41.83
N ALA A 27 6.81 -19.11 42.01
CA ALA A 27 5.87 -18.62 41.01
C ALA A 27 6.04 -17.12 40.69
N SER A 28 6.90 -16.41 41.43
CA SER A 28 7.44 -15.08 41.13
C SER A 28 8.46 -15.05 39.96
N LYS A 29 8.93 -16.23 39.48
CA LYS A 29 9.96 -16.40 38.44
C LYS A 29 9.45 -16.43 37.01
N ARG A 30 8.18 -16.09 36.74
CA ARG A 30 7.76 -15.81 35.36
C ARG A 30 8.36 -14.47 34.96
N GLY A 31 9.60 -14.50 34.47
CA GLY A 31 10.30 -13.34 33.95
C GLY A 31 9.41 -12.65 32.91
N MET A 32 8.78 -11.55 33.32
CA MET A 32 7.92 -10.78 32.44
C MET A 32 8.82 -9.94 31.56
N THR A 33 9.04 -10.42 30.34
CA THR A 33 9.75 -9.64 29.33
C THR A 33 8.78 -8.55 28.86
N THR A 34 9.09 -7.30 29.18
CA THR A 34 8.36 -6.16 28.63
C THR A 34 8.97 -5.83 27.28
N VAL A 35 8.22 -6.10 26.21
CA VAL A 35 8.56 -5.61 24.88
C VAL A 35 7.96 -4.21 24.71
N ASN A 36 8.77 -3.26 24.29
CA ASN A 36 8.26 -1.93 23.95
C ASN A 36 7.50 -2.04 22.63
N PHE A 37 6.23 -1.66 22.62
CA PHE A 37 5.37 -1.69 21.44
C PHE A 37 5.02 -0.26 21.06
N ASN A 38 5.61 0.22 19.96
CA ASN A 38 5.29 1.53 19.42
C ASN A 38 4.19 1.37 18.37
N PHE A 39 3.03 1.99 18.61
CA PHE A 39 1.92 1.99 17.66
C PHE A 39 2.30 2.61 16.29
N SER A 40 3.37 3.41 16.24
CA SER A 40 3.91 3.96 15.00
C SER A 40 4.52 2.90 14.08
N ASP A 41 4.87 1.73 14.62
CA ASP A 41 5.51 0.63 13.88
C ASP A 41 4.45 -0.35 13.32
N VAL A 42 3.16 -0.06 13.52
CA VAL A 42 2.04 -0.93 13.15
C VAL A 42 1.28 -0.30 12.00
N CYS A 43 0.99 -1.09 10.96
CA CYS A 43 0.18 -0.64 9.84
C CYS A 43 -1.24 -0.25 10.28
N CYS A 44 -1.77 0.83 9.72
CA CYS A 44 -3.17 1.19 9.85
C CYS A 44 -4.03 0.26 8.97
N GLY A 45 -5.11 -0.27 9.54
CA GLY A 45 -6.10 -1.04 8.79
C GLY A 45 -7.10 -0.15 8.05
N ALA A 46 -7.55 -0.61 6.89
CA ALA A 46 -8.65 -0.02 6.13
C ALA A 46 -9.36 -1.11 5.31
N HIS A 47 -10.60 -0.87 4.88
CA HIS A 47 -11.30 -1.77 3.96
C HIS A 47 -10.61 -1.72 2.60
N GLY A 48 -9.95 -2.80 2.20
CA GLY A 48 -9.26 -2.94 0.93
C GLY A 48 -8.02 -3.81 0.99
N LEU A 49 -7.27 -3.84 -0.11
CA LEU A 49 -6.11 -4.70 -0.26
C LEU A 49 -4.92 -3.95 -0.87
N SER A 50 -3.73 -4.20 -0.32
CA SER A 50 -2.45 -3.88 -0.95
C SER A 50 -1.40 -4.86 -0.45
N ILE A 51 -0.68 -5.48 -1.37
CA ILE A 51 0.31 -6.52 -1.08
C ILE A 51 1.57 -6.23 -1.88
N LEU A 52 2.73 -6.16 -1.20
CA LEU A 52 4.01 -6.25 -1.87
C LEU A 52 4.46 -7.71 -1.93
N LEU A 53 4.62 -8.23 -3.13
CA LEU A 53 5.10 -9.59 -3.40
C LEU A 53 6.59 -9.52 -3.78
N THR A 54 7.41 -10.28 -3.05
CA THR A 54 8.83 -10.44 -3.34
C THR A 54 9.08 -11.87 -3.80
N GLY A 55 9.53 -12.03 -5.04
CA GLY A 55 9.87 -13.32 -5.63
C GLY A 55 11.34 -13.39 -6.05
N ILE A 56 11.92 -14.59 -6.06
CA ILE A 56 13.28 -14.81 -6.55
C ILE A 56 13.23 -15.62 -7.84
N LYS A 57 13.83 -15.09 -8.90
CA LYS A 57 13.96 -15.77 -10.20
C LYS A 57 15.37 -15.54 -10.73
N ASP A 58 16.01 -16.58 -11.28
CA ASP A 58 17.35 -16.48 -11.85
C ASP A 58 18.41 -15.87 -10.89
N ASN A 59 18.30 -16.17 -9.59
CA ASN A 59 19.09 -15.60 -8.49
C ASN A 59 18.97 -14.07 -8.31
N LYS A 60 17.93 -13.46 -8.86
CA LYS A 60 17.58 -12.04 -8.67
C LYS A 60 16.25 -11.92 -7.92
N GLU A 61 16.18 -10.96 -7.01
CA GLU A 61 14.92 -10.56 -6.36
C GLU A 61 14.09 -9.67 -7.30
N HIS A 62 12.78 -9.88 -7.31
CA HIS A 62 11.79 -9.13 -8.07
C HIS A 62 10.64 -8.73 -7.15
N LYS A 63 10.21 -7.46 -7.24
CA LYS A 63 9.11 -6.94 -6.43
C LYS A 63 7.93 -6.54 -7.30
N VAL A 64 6.75 -7.04 -6.95
CA VAL A 64 5.46 -6.72 -7.59
C VAL A 64 4.52 -6.15 -6.54
N LEU A 65 3.95 -4.98 -6.81
CA LEU A 65 2.89 -4.41 -5.98
C LEU A 65 1.54 -4.86 -6.53
N PHE A 66 0.74 -5.55 -5.72
CA PHE A 66 -0.60 -6.02 -6.07
C PHE A 66 -1.64 -5.25 -5.27
N ASP A 67 -2.46 -4.46 -5.96
CA ASP A 67 -3.38 -3.47 -5.41
C ASP A 67 -2.72 -2.40 -4.50
N THR A 68 -3.45 -1.33 -4.23
CA THR A 68 -2.95 -0.12 -3.54
C THR A 68 -3.86 0.40 -2.43
N GLY A 69 -4.88 -0.39 -2.07
CA GLY A 69 -5.80 -0.08 -0.99
C GLY A 69 -6.75 1.09 -1.30
N PRO A 70 -7.56 1.49 -0.31
CA PRO A 70 -8.63 2.49 -0.48
C PRO A 70 -8.16 3.94 -0.53
N HIS A 71 -7.01 4.24 0.09
CA HIS A 71 -6.60 5.62 0.34
C HIS A 71 -5.09 5.77 0.21
N SER A 72 -4.65 6.68 -0.65
CA SER A 72 -3.24 7.02 -0.85
C SER A 72 -2.51 7.37 0.46
N ALA A 73 -3.15 8.10 1.39
CA ALA A 73 -2.53 8.45 2.67
C ALA A 73 -2.24 7.23 3.56
N ILE A 74 -3.16 6.25 3.61
CA ILE A 74 -2.98 5.03 4.39
C ILE A 74 -1.92 4.14 3.71
N PHE A 75 -1.99 4.03 2.38
CA PHE A 75 -1.00 3.30 1.59
C PHE A 75 0.43 3.81 1.84
N LEU A 76 0.66 5.11 1.66
CA LEU A 76 1.99 5.72 1.83
C LEU A 76 2.50 5.62 3.27
N GLU A 77 1.64 5.82 4.26
CA GLU A 77 2.03 5.73 5.65
C GLU A 77 2.35 4.27 6.03
N ASN A 78 1.59 3.29 5.55
CA ASN A 78 1.91 1.87 5.77
C ASN A 78 3.21 1.47 5.05
N ALA A 79 3.42 1.92 3.82
CA ALA A 79 4.66 1.67 3.10
C ALA A 79 5.89 2.27 3.82
N LYS A 80 5.74 3.44 4.44
CA LYS A 80 6.77 4.03 5.31
C LYS A 80 7.04 3.16 6.53
N ARG A 81 6.01 2.66 7.22
CA ARG A 81 6.16 1.78 8.40
C ARG A 81 6.77 0.44 8.09
N LEU A 82 6.53 -0.08 6.88
CA LEU A 82 7.13 -1.31 6.36
C LEU A 82 8.51 -1.07 5.73
N GLU A 83 9.00 0.17 5.71
CA GLU A 83 10.28 0.55 5.12
C GLU A 83 10.43 0.10 3.65
N ILE A 84 9.34 0.23 2.88
CA ILE A 84 9.33 -0.22 1.48
C ILE A 84 10.25 0.64 0.60
N GLU A 85 11.15 -0.03 -0.12
CA GLU A 85 11.96 0.53 -1.20
C GLU A 85 11.16 0.51 -2.51
N PHE A 86 10.72 1.69 -2.95
CA PHE A 86 9.83 1.86 -4.11
C PHE A 86 10.58 1.77 -5.44
N GLU A 87 11.88 2.06 -5.45
CA GLU A 87 12.77 1.93 -6.60
C GLU A 87 12.84 0.50 -7.17
N ASP A 88 12.65 -0.50 -6.32
CA ASP A 88 12.76 -1.91 -6.68
C ASP A 88 11.44 -2.52 -7.18
N ILE A 89 10.33 -1.79 -7.06
CA ILE A 89 9.04 -2.24 -7.57
C ILE A 89 9.07 -2.17 -9.09
N GLU A 90 9.03 -3.34 -9.73
CA GLU A 90 9.13 -3.48 -11.19
C GLU A 90 7.75 -3.35 -11.86
N VAL A 91 6.72 -3.91 -11.22
CA VAL A 91 5.36 -3.99 -11.75
C VAL A 91 4.34 -3.64 -10.67
N ILE A 92 3.31 -2.88 -11.05
CA ILE A 92 2.10 -2.71 -10.24
C ILE A 92 0.92 -3.36 -10.97
N VAL A 93 0.25 -4.29 -10.30
CA VAL A 93 -0.89 -5.03 -10.81
C VAL A 93 -2.14 -4.58 -10.06
N LEU A 94 -3.21 -4.26 -10.79
CA LEU A 94 -4.50 -3.95 -10.21
C LEU A 94 -5.47 -5.10 -10.47
N SER A 95 -6.00 -5.70 -9.40
CA SER A 95 -6.95 -6.82 -9.51
C SER A 95 -8.25 -6.42 -10.20
N HIS A 96 -8.83 -5.28 -9.81
CA HIS A 96 -10.02 -4.69 -10.40
C HIS A 96 -10.19 -3.23 -9.97
N TRP A 97 -11.05 -2.50 -10.68
CA TRP A 97 -11.30 -1.08 -10.45
C TRP A 97 -12.34 -0.82 -9.37
N HIS A 98 -12.16 -1.32 -8.15
CA HIS A 98 -12.86 -0.77 -6.98
C HIS A 98 -11.91 0.09 -6.15
N ILE A 99 -12.47 1.11 -5.50
CA ILE A 99 -11.67 2.12 -4.79
C ILE A 99 -10.81 1.51 -3.70
N ASP A 100 -11.30 0.46 -3.02
CA ASP A 100 -10.59 -0.28 -1.99
C ASP A 100 -9.37 -1.07 -2.49
N HIS A 101 -9.15 -1.09 -3.80
CA HIS A 101 -7.97 -1.64 -4.46
C HIS A 101 -7.18 -0.59 -5.25
N SER A 102 -7.85 0.39 -5.87
CA SER A 102 -7.23 1.39 -6.77
C SER A 102 -6.91 2.75 -6.13
N GLY A 103 -7.39 3.01 -4.90
CA GLY A 103 -7.33 4.34 -4.28
C GLY A 103 -5.93 4.86 -3.94
N GLY A 104 -4.91 4.00 -3.91
CA GLY A 104 -3.50 4.37 -3.74
C GLY A 104 -2.71 4.45 -5.05
N MET A 105 -3.32 4.19 -6.21
CA MET A 105 -2.60 3.86 -7.44
C MET A 105 -1.71 5.01 -7.91
N LEU A 106 -2.27 6.22 -8.04
CA LEU A 106 -1.51 7.39 -8.48
C LEU A 106 -0.31 7.68 -7.56
N ALA A 107 -0.52 7.62 -6.25
CA ALA A 107 0.54 7.82 -5.26
C ALA A 107 1.64 6.75 -5.34
N ALA A 108 1.29 5.49 -5.62
CA ALA A 108 2.27 4.42 -5.80
C ALA A 108 3.16 4.67 -7.02
N VAL A 109 2.57 5.05 -8.17
CA VAL A 109 3.32 5.36 -9.39
C VAL A 109 4.24 6.55 -9.19
N GLU A 110 3.72 7.65 -8.66
CA GLU A 110 4.50 8.86 -8.36
C GLU A 110 5.67 8.54 -7.42
N ARG A 111 5.45 7.71 -6.39
CA ARG A 111 6.49 7.35 -5.43
C ARG A 111 7.57 6.48 -6.05
N CYS A 112 7.21 5.50 -6.88
CA CYS A 112 8.17 4.70 -7.66
C CYS A 112 9.03 5.60 -8.56
N GLN A 113 8.40 6.52 -9.28
CA GLN A 113 9.11 7.46 -10.16
C GLN A 113 10.07 8.36 -9.37
N GLN A 114 9.62 8.94 -8.26
CA GLN A 114 10.46 9.78 -7.40
C GLN A 114 11.67 9.01 -6.84
N ALA A 115 11.46 7.77 -6.37
CA ALA A 115 12.53 6.93 -5.84
C ALA A 115 13.61 6.63 -6.90
N ARG A 116 13.20 6.27 -8.11
CA ARG A 116 14.09 6.00 -9.25
C ARG A 116 14.90 7.25 -9.66
N LEU A 117 14.26 8.42 -9.68
CA LEU A 117 14.94 9.70 -9.97
C LEU A 117 15.99 10.04 -8.91
N HIS A 118 15.72 9.80 -7.62
CA HIS A 118 16.65 10.09 -6.54
C HIS A 118 17.89 9.19 -6.56
N GLN A 119 17.77 7.94 -7.02
CA GLN A 119 18.91 7.03 -7.14
C GLN A 119 19.83 7.34 -8.34
N GLN A 120 19.62 8.44 -9.07
CA GLN A 120 20.33 8.76 -10.33
C GLN A 120 20.28 7.63 -11.36
N GLN A 121 19.26 6.77 -11.28
CA GLN A 121 19.02 5.74 -12.29
C GLN A 121 18.38 6.40 -13.53
N GLN A 122 19.15 7.23 -14.25
CA GLN A 122 18.72 7.92 -15.47
C GLN A 122 18.27 6.95 -16.59
N GLU A 123 18.60 5.67 -16.49
CA GLU A 123 18.16 4.60 -17.40
C GLU A 123 17.27 3.52 -16.74
N SER A 124 16.68 3.79 -15.56
CA SER A 124 15.73 2.84 -14.99
C SER A 124 14.49 2.73 -15.87
N SER A 125 14.09 1.51 -16.23
CA SER A 125 12.82 1.28 -16.91
C SER A 125 11.65 1.86 -16.09
N PRO A 126 10.64 2.48 -16.72
CA PRO A 126 9.45 2.94 -16.00
C PRO A 126 8.76 1.77 -15.30
N VAL A 127 8.01 2.08 -14.24
CA VAL A 127 7.21 1.06 -13.55
C VAL A 127 6.10 0.58 -14.48
N VAL A 128 5.99 -0.73 -14.67
CA VAL A 128 4.98 -1.32 -15.55
C VAL A 128 3.65 -1.40 -14.81
N LEU A 129 2.56 -0.98 -15.45
CA LEU A 129 1.22 -1.05 -14.90
C LEU A 129 0.41 -2.13 -15.63
N ASP A 130 0.06 -3.20 -14.92
CA ASP A 130 -0.85 -4.24 -15.41
C ASP A 130 -2.27 -3.93 -14.92
N LEU A 131 -3.04 -3.30 -15.80
CA LEU A 131 -4.38 -2.78 -15.51
C LEU A 131 -5.39 -3.37 -16.49
N HIS A 132 -6.57 -3.73 -15.97
CA HIS A 132 -7.67 -4.16 -16.83
C HIS A 132 -8.09 -3.01 -17.78
N PRO A 133 -8.28 -3.27 -19.09
CA PRO A 133 -8.58 -2.23 -20.09
C PRO A 133 -9.92 -1.53 -19.83
N ASP A 134 -10.91 -2.27 -19.31
CA ASP A 134 -12.24 -1.74 -18.97
C ASP A 134 -12.21 -1.02 -17.61
N ARG A 135 -11.56 0.14 -17.60
CA ARG A 135 -11.56 1.06 -16.47
C ARG A 135 -12.82 1.94 -16.50
N PRO A 136 -13.52 2.11 -15.38
CA PRO A 136 -14.58 3.10 -15.27
C PRO A 136 -14.01 4.53 -15.21
N ASP A 137 -14.63 5.45 -15.94
CA ASP A 137 -14.25 6.86 -15.95
C ASP A 137 -14.58 7.56 -14.62
N GLU A 138 -15.72 7.19 -14.05
CA GLU A 138 -16.26 7.77 -12.82
C GLU A 138 -16.72 6.69 -11.85
N ARG A 139 -16.64 7.01 -10.57
CA ARG A 139 -17.21 6.23 -9.48
C ARG A 139 -18.61 6.70 -9.20
N GLY A 140 -19.53 5.79 -8.96
CA GLY A 140 -20.84 6.16 -8.47
C GLY A 140 -21.67 4.99 -7.98
N ALA A 141 -22.81 5.32 -7.37
CA ALA A 141 -23.87 4.36 -7.10
C ALA A 141 -24.98 4.52 -8.14
N CYS A 142 -25.39 3.39 -8.72
CA CYS A 142 -26.65 3.31 -9.43
C CYS A 142 -27.77 3.15 -8.40
N LEU A 143 -28.51 4.21 -8.14
CA LEU A 143 -29.66 4.16 -7.24
C LEU A 143 -30.90 3.74 -8.04
N THR A 144 -31.32 2.49 -7.87
CA THR A 144 -32.61 2.00 -8.34
C THR A 144 -33.64 2.08 -7.21
N ARG A 145 -34.90 2.41 -7.53
CA ARG A 145 -35.99 2.24 -6.55
C ARG A 145 -36.01 0.78 -6.04
N PRO A 146 -36.34 0.54 -4.77
CA PRO A 146 -36.50 -0.82 -4.28
C PRO A 146 -37.55 -1.55 -5.13
N SER A 147 -37.16 -2.64 -5.77
CA SER A 147 -38.11 -3.51 -6.45
C SER A 147 -38.90 -4.26 -5.40
N PRO A 148 -40.25 -4.32 -5.47
CA PRO A 148 -41.03 -5.22 -4.64
C PRO A 148 -40.45 -6.64 -4.73
N ALA A 149 -40.30 -7.32 -3.59
CA ALA A 149 -39.72 -8.65 -3.53
C ALA A 149 -40.40 -9.58 -4.55
N GLY A 150 -39.63 -10.12 -5.50
CA GLY A 150 -40.12 -11.02 -6.55
C GLY A 150 -40.41 -10.39 -7.91
N THR A 151 -40.07 -9.12 -8.15
CA THR A 151 -40.15 -8.50 -9.49
C THR A 151 -38.77 -8.34 -10.12
N THR A 152 -38.66 -8.58 -11.43
CA THR A 152 -37.40 -8.58 -12.19
C THR A 152 -36.69 -7.21 -12.14
N LEU A 153 -35.37 -7.26 -11.96
CA LEU A 153 -34.45 -6.14 -11.68
C LEU A 153 -34.17 -5.20 -12.88
N GLU A 154 -34.93 -5.30 -13.97
CA GLU A 154 -34.70 -4.50 -15.18
C GLU A 154 -35.47 -3.18 -15.17
N GLN A 155 -35.35 -2.41 -14.09
CA GLN A 155 -35.79 -1.01 -14.12
C GLN A 155 -34.62 -0.10 -14.42
N PRO A 156 -34.78 0.89 -15.32
CA PRO A 156 -33.73 1.86 -15.58
C PRO A 156 -33.40 2.61 -14.27
N PRO A 157 -32.11 2.93 -14.06
CA PRO A 157 -31.64 3.71 -12.92
C PRO A 157 -32.50 4.95 -12.69
N THR A 158 -32.87 5.20 -11.44
CA THR A 158 -33.60 6.43 -11.10
C THR A 158 -32.63 7.61 -11.02
N GLU A 159 -31.41 7.36 -10.55
CA GLU A 159 -30.35 8.34 -10.45
C GLU A 159 -28.97 7.65 -10.46
N TYR A 160 -28.02 8.24 -11.19
CA TYR A 160 -26.61 7.92 -11.05
C TYR A 160 -25.94 9.00 -10.23
N VAL A 161 -25.40 8.61 -9.07
CA VAL A 161 -24.66 9.56 -8.23
C VAL A 161 -23.18 9.24 -8.35
N ALA A 162 -22.44 10.09 -9.05
CA ALA A 162 -20.99 9.98 -9.14
C ALA A 162 -20.30 10.67 -7.95
N TRP A 163 -19.31 10.03 -7.34
CA TRP A 163 -18.64 10.52 -6.12
C TRP A 163 -17.17 10.87 -6.33
N GLY A 164 -16.64 10.66 -7.54
CA GLY A 164 -15.26 11.01 -7.86
C GLY A 164 -14.78 10.43 -9.18
N LYS A 165 -13.69 11.00 -9.68
CA LYS A 165 -12.98 10.48 -10.85
C LYS A 165 -11.89 9.53 -10.39
N GLU A 166 -11.73 8.43 -11.11
CA GLU A 166 -10.54 7.59 -10.95
C GLU A 166 -9.32 8.27 -11.58
N ALA A 167 -8.11 7.84 -11.23
CA ALA A 167 -6.89 8.28 -11.91
C ALA A 167 -6.89 7.82 -13.37
N SER A 168 -6.84 8.74 -14.33
CA SER A 168 -6.86 8.39 -15.77
C SER A 168 -5.59 7.67 -16.19
N PHE A 169 -5.64 6.88 -17.26
CA PHE A 169 -4.42 6.30 -17.85
C PHE A 169 -3.40 7.39 -18.17
N GLN A 170 -3.83 8.52 -18.74
CA GLN A 170 -2.98 9.68 -18.98
C GLN A 170 -2.34 10.22 -17.68
N ALA A 171 -3.08 10.24 -16.56
CA ALA A 171 -2.53 10.68 -15.28
C ALA A 171 -1.48 9.69 -14.76
N LEU A 172 -1.71 8.39 -14.89
CA LEU A 172 -0.77 7.33 -14.50
C LEU A 172 0.49 7.35 -15.38
N GLU A 173 0.35 7.53 -16.68
CA GLU A 173 1.47 7.71 -17.62
C GLU A 173 2.27 8.98 -17.27
N SER A 174 1.58 10.09 -17.01
CA SER A 174 2.22 11.36 -16.62
C SER A 174 2.96 11.26 -15.28
N ALA A 175 2.52 10.36 -14.40
CA ALA A 175 3.18 10.07 -13.13
C ALA A 175 4.43 9.17 -13.27
N GLY A 176 4.68 8.60 -14.45
CA GLY A 176 5.85 7.75 -14.74
C GLY A 176 5.53 6.26 -14.92
N GLY A 177 4.25 5.88 -14.95
CA GLY A 177 3.82 4.53 -15.28
C GLY A 177 3.91 4.25 -16.79
N LYS A 178 4.01 2.96 -17.14
CA LYS A 178 3.98 2.50 -18.53
C LYS A 178 3.10 1.27 -18.69
#